data_AF-A0A8J4S6P5-F1
#
_entry.id   AF-A0A8J4S6P5-F1
#
_cell.length_a   1.000
_cell.length_b   1.000
_cell.length_c   1.000
_cell.angle_alpha   90.00
_cell.angle_beta   90.00
_cell.angle_gamma   90.00
#
_symmetry.space_group_name_H-M   'P 1'
#
loop_
_entity.id
_entity.type
_entity.pdbx_description
1 polymer ?
#
loop_
_entity_poly.entity_id
_entity_poly.type
_entity_poly.pdbx_seq_one_letter_code
_entity_poly.pdbx_strand_id
1 'polypeptide(L)'
;MQDGVEAKQSNIPGAGVVYSNQEAWKLSDKSYLMKLGNGKYVDALHSPEVLARYINDCRGRRGGFNVYFDKRPQDGKAQVVALRDVQAGEELYVDYGRMYWLAYNLMHPESPVR
;
A
#
# COMPACT_ATOMS: atom_id res chain seq x y z
N MET A 1 18.49 21.14 -28.86
CA MET A 1 17.32 20.94 -27.97
C MET A 1 17.29 19.45 -27.70
N GLN A 2 17.72 19.03 -26.52
CA GLN A 2 17.80 17.61 -26.16
C GLN A 2 16.45 17.20 -25.57
N ASP A 3 15.77 16.29 -26.26
CA ASP A 3 14.58 15.61 -25.76
C ASP A 3 14.98 14.71 -24.59
N GLY A 4 14.59 15.12 -23.38
CA GLY A 4 14.73 14.32 -22.18
C GLY A 4 13.70 13.20 -22.19
N VAL A 5 14.10 12.01 -22.62
CA VAL A 5 13.33 10.79 -22.35
C VAL A 5 13.61 10.42 -20.89
N GLU A 6 12.68 10.84 -20.02
CA GLU A 6 12.69 10.52 -18.59
C GLU A 6 12.54 9.00 -18.40
N ALA A 7 13.33 8.48 -17.47
CA ALA A 7 13.61 7.06 -17.31
C ALA A 7 12.31 6.25 -17.10
N LYS A 8 12.01 5.34 -18.03
CA LYS A 8 11.13 4.20 -17.75
C LYS A 8 11.88 3.26 -16.80
N GLN A 9 11.72 3.48 -15.50
CA GLN A 9 12.20 2.56 -14.48
C GLN A 9 11.49 1.22 -14.69
N SER A 10 12.23 0.23 -15.18
CA SER A 10 11.76 -1.12 -15.43
C SER A 10 11.32 -1.75 -14.09
N ASN A 11 10.00 -1.86 -13.91
CA ASN A 11 9.38 -2.54 -12.78
C ASN A 11 9.80 -4.03 -12.79
N ILE A 12 10.42 -4.45 -11.69
CA ILE A 12 10.56 -5.87 -11.37
C ILE A 12 9.14 -6.45 -11.24
N PRO A 13 8.82 -7.61 -11.84
CA PRO A 13 7.51 -8.24 -11.68
C PRO A 13 7.30 -8.59 -10.20
N GLY A 14 6.35 -7.92 -9.54
CA GLY A 14 5.99 -8.17 -8.13
C GLY A 14 5.84 -6.94 -7.23
N ALA A 15 6.08 -5.72 -7.73
CA ALA A 15 5.78 -4.48 -7.00
C ALA A 15 4.92 -3.55 -7.86
N GLY A 16 4.07 -2.74 -7.22
CA GLY A 16 3.23 -1.73 -7.88
C GLY A 16 4.05 -0.57 -8.48
N VAL A 17 3.37 0.44 -9.00
CA VAL A 17 3.99 1.64 -9.59
C VAL A 17 4.53 2.56 -8.51
N VAL A 18 5.79 3.00 -8.62
CA VAL A 18 6.40 3.91 -7.65
C VAL A 18 6.20 5.35 -8.06
N TYR A 19 5.74 6.18 -7.13
CA TYR A 19 5.52 7.62 -7.33
C TYR A 19 6.31 8.45 -6.32
N SER A 20 6.75 9.63 -6.74
CA SER A 20 7.15 10.70 -5.83
C SER A 20 5.94 11.30 -5.11
N ASN A 21 6.21 12.09 -4.07
CA ASN A 21 5.19 12.81 -3.31
C ASN A 21 4.32 13.68 -4.23
N GLN A 22 4.93 14.42 -5.17
CA GLN A 22 4.20 15.34 -6.05
C GLN A 22 3.29 14.62 -7.05
N GLU A 23 3.70 13.45 -7.53
CA GLU A 23 2.91 12.64 -8.46
C GLU A 23 1.76 11.95 -7.72
N ALA A 24 2.05 11.35 -6.56
CA ALA A 24 1.08 10.66 -5.73
C ALA A 24 -0.11 11.56 -5.34
N TRP A 25 0.12 12.84 -5.09
CA TRP A 25 -0.96 13.80 -4.80
C TRP A 25 -1.95 13.97 -5.95
N LYS A 26 -1.49 13.87 -7.20
CA LYS A 26 -2.29 14.08 -8.42
C LYS A 26 -3.16 12.88 -8.78
N LEU A 27 -2.92 11.71 -8.18
CA LEU A 27 -3.73 10.51 -8.44
C LEU A 27 -5.18 10.73 -8.03
N SER A 28 -6.13 10.40 -8.90
CA SER A 28 -7.56 10.51 -8.61
C SER A 28 -8.03 9.44 -7.62
N ASP A 29 -7.58 8.20 -7.83
CA ASP A 29 -7.83 7.07 -6.94
C ASP A 29 -6.56 6.74 -6.14
N LYS A 30 -6.70 6.64 -4.82
CA LYS A 30 -5.62 6.35 -3.87
C LYS A 30 -5.87 5.07 -3.07
N SER A 31 -6.83 4.24 -3.49
CA SER A 31 -7.31 3.07 -2.74
C SER A 31 -6.22 2.03 -2.46
N TYR A 32 -5.19 1.96 -3.32
CA TYR A 32 -4.05 1.03 -3.20
C TYR A 32 -2.70 1.75 -3.08
N LEU A 33 -2.74 3.04 -2.75
CA LEU A 33 -1.55 3.87 -2.61
C LEU A 33 -0.97 3.76 -1.19
N MET A 34 0.26 3.28 -1.08
CA MET A 34 0.98 3.15 0.18
C MET A 34 2.20 4.08 0.21
N LYS A 35 2.31 4.88 1.27
CA LYS A 35 3.53 5.64 1.55
C LYS A 35 4.64 4.71 2.04
N LEU A 36 5.76 4.66 1.32
CA LEU A 36 6.96 3.89 1.68
C LEU A 36 7.88 4.64 2.65
N GLY A 37 7.89 5.98 2.59
CA GLY A 37 8.86 6.82 3.28
C GLY A 37 9.72 7.60 2.29
N ASN A 38 10.53 8.55 2.77
CA ASN A 38 11.42 9.39 1.93
C ASN A 38 10.70 10.05 0.73
N GLY A 39 9.45 10.46 0.92
CA GLY A 39 8.65 11.08 -0.14
C GLY A 39 8.25 10.14 -1.29
N LYS A 40 8.36 8.83 -1.12
CA LYS A 40 7.96 7.82 -2.10
C LYS A 40 6.69 7.08 -1.69
N TYR A 41 5.94 6.69 -2.71
CA TYR A 41 4.75 5.87 -2.62
C TYR A 41 4.86 4.70 -3.60
N VAL A 42 4.16 3.63 -3.29
CA VAL A 42 3.89 2.55 -4.24
C VAL A 42 2.38 2.44 -4.40
N ASP A 43 1.92 2.29 -5.63
CA ASP A 43 0.51 2.12 -5.98
C ASP A 43 0.31 0.77 -6.66
N ALA A 44 -0.51 -0.09 -6.07
CA ALA A 44 -0.85 -1.40 -6.61
C ALA A 44 -2.23 -1.44 -7.27
N LEU A 45 -2.87 -0.30 -7.54
CA LEU A 45 -4.23 -0.24 -8.09
C LEU A 45 -4.37 -1.06 -9.37
N HIS A 46 -3.46 -0.88 -10.32
CA HIS A 46 -3.46 -1.56 -11.62
C HIS A 46 -2.52 -2.78 -11.69
N SER A 47 -2.08 -3.29 -10.54
CA SER A 47 -1.14 -4.43 -10.44
C SER A 47 -1.80 -5.62 -9.75
N PRO A 48 -2.81 -6.28 -10.37
CA PRO A 48 -3.55 -7.38 -9.76
C PRO A 48 -2.68 -8.60 -9.41
N GLU A 49 -1.54 -8.76 -10.06
CA GLU A 49 -0.52 -9.78 -9.78
C GLU A 49 0.18 -9.56 -8.42
N VAL A 50 0.13 -8.35 -7.86
CA VAL A 50 0.67 -8.03 -6.54
C VAL A 50 -0.32 -8.49 -5.48
N LEU A 51 -0.25 -9.77 -5.08
CA LEU A 51 -1.19 -10.38 -4.14
C LEU A 51 -1.30 -9.62 -2.80
N ALA A 52 -0.20 -9.00 -2.36
CA ALA A 52 -0.17 -8.20 -1.14
C ALA A 52 -1.17 -7.02 -1.13
N ARG A 53 -1.64 -6.57 -2.31
CA ARG A 53 -2.66 -5.52 -2.43
C ARG A 53 -3.99 -5.90 -1.79
N TYR A 54 -4.28 -7.19 -1.66
CA TYR A 54 -5.53 -7.70 -1.11
C TYR A 54 -5.47 -7.93 0.41
N ILE A 55 -4.33 -7.66 1.06
CA ILE A 55 -4.20 -7.77 2.51
C ILE A 55 -5.03 -6.66 3.16
N ASN A 56 -6.11 -7.06 3.82
CA ASN A 56 -7.06 -6.17 4.45
C ASN A 56 -6.59 -5.73 5.85
N ASP A 57 -7.17 -4.64 6.33
CA ASP A 57 -7.13 -4.32 7.74
C ASP A 57 -7.98 -5.30 8.55
N CYS A 58 -7.52 -5.67 9.74
CA CYS A 58 -8.23 -6.61 10.61
C CYS A 58 -9.56 -6.06 11.17
N ARG A 59 -9.77 -4.74 11.25
CA ARG A 59 -10.98 -4.05 11.72
C ARG A 59 -11.64 -4.69 12.95
N GLY A 60 -10.84 -5.03 13.97
CA GLY A 60 -11.35 -5.64 15.21
C GLY A 60 -11.78 -7.11 15.09
N ARG A 61 -11.45 -7.81 14.00
CA ARG A 61 -11.62 -9.27 13.89
C ARG A 61 -10.82 -9.99 14.98
N ARG A 62 -11.39 -11.10 15.47
CA ARG A 62 -10.72 -11.99 16.44
C ARG A 62 -9.37 -12.43 15.87
N GLY A 63 -8.29 -12.19 16.62
CA GLY A 63 -6.93 -12.52 16.21
C GLY A 63 -6.08 -11.33 15.75
N GLY A 64 -6.68 -10.15 15.52
CA GLY A 64 -5.95 -8.94 15.16
C GLY A 64 -5.27 -9.02 13.79
N PHE A 65 -4.15 -8.31 13.64
CA PHE A 65 -3.30 -8.38 12.46
C PHE A 65 -2.14 -9.37 12.69
N ASN A 66 -1.78 -10.12 11.65
CA ASN A 66 -0.78 -11.19 11.69
C ASN A 66 0.43 -10.92 10.78
N VAL A 67 0.39 -9.81 10.02
CA VAL A 67 1.51 -9.34 9.20
C VAL A 67 1.71 -7.83 9.36
N TYR A 68 2.90 -7.35 8.98
CA TYR A 68 3.18 -5.93 8.78
C TYR A 68 3.91 -5.71 7.45
N PHE A 69 3.89 -4.46 6.97
CA PHE A 69 4.66 -4.04 5.81
C PHE A 69 6.02 -3.47 6.22
N ASP A 70 7.09 -4.20 5.89
CA ASP A 70 8.47 -3.69 5.96
C ASP A 70 8.73 -2.79 4.74
N LYS A 71 8.65 -1.48 4.94
CA LYS A 71 8.72 -0.48 3.87
C LYS A 71 10.18 -0.19 3.52
N ARG A 72 10.50 -0.35 2.23
CA ARG A 72 11.86 -0.16 1.68
C ARG A 72 11.83 0.92 0.60
N PRO A 73 11.80 2.21 0.97
CA PRO A 73 11.70 3.31 0.01
C PRO A 73 12.89 3.37 -0.97
N GLN A 74 14.08 2.94 -0.55
CA GLN A 74 15.25 2.81 -1.43
C GLN A 74 15.03 1.78 -2.54
N ASP A 75 14.28 0.72 -2.26
CA ASP A 75 13.97 -0.36 -3.20
C ASP A 75 12.64 -0.14 -3.94
N GLY A 76 11.89 0.92 -3.61
CA GLY A 76 10.59 1.20 -4.21
C GLY A 76 9.52 0.15 -3.91
N LYS A 77 9.63 -0.57 -2.78
CA LYS A 77 8.70 -1.66 -2.43
C LYS A 77 8.43 -1.75 -0.93
N ALA A 78 7.45 -2.55 -0.57
CA ALA A 78 7.25 -3.04 0.79
C ALA A 78 7.22 -4.57 0.78
N GLN A 79 7.81 -5.19 1.79
CA GLN A 79 7.71 -6.64 2.00
C GLN A 79 6.63 -6.94 3.03
N VAL A 80 5.91 -8.05 2.85
CA VAL A 80 4.99 -8.58 3.85
C VAL A 80 5.79 -9.45 4.80
N VAL A 81 5.77 -9.13 6.08
CA VAL A 81 6.48 -9.89 7.12
C VAL A 81 5.46 -10.40 8.13
N ALA A 82 5.50 -11.71 8.38
CA ALA A 82 4.64 -12.33 9.38
C ALA A 82 5.10 -11.96 10.79
N LEU A 83 4.14 -11.70 11.68
CA LEU A 83 4.38 -11.39 13.10
C LEU A 83 4.43 -12.65 13.98
N ARG A 84 3.97 -13.77 13.43
CA ARG A 84 3.93 -15.10 14.04
C ARG A 84 3.78 -16.14 12.93
N ASP A 85 3.80 -17.41 13.29
CA ASP A 85 3.45 -18.48 12.36
C ASP A 85 2.03 -18.28 11.81
N VAL A 86 1.90 -18.43 10.49
CA VAL A 86 0.64 -18.32 9.74
C VAL A 86 0.25 -19.71 9.27
N GLN A 87 -0.97 -20.13 9.60
CA GLN A 87 -1.46 -21.46 9.22
C GLN A 87 -1.95 -21.48 7.78
N ALA A 88 -1.93 -22.66 7.15
CA ALA A 88 -2.49 -22.82 5.81
C ALA A 88 -3.99 -22.45 5.79
N GLY A 89 -4.37 -21.60 4.84
CA GLY A 89 -5.75 -21.09 4.72
C GLY A 89 -6.10 -19.92 5.65
N GLU A 90 -5.18 -19.48 6.51
CA GLU A 90 -5.39 -18.28 7.32
C GLU A 90 -5.35 -17.01 6.46
N GLU A 91 -6.31 -16.11 6.63
CA GLU A 91 -6.29 -14.80 5.96
C GLU A 91 -5.20 -13.90 6.58
N LEU A 92 -4.48 -13.17 5.73
CA LEU A 92 -3.50 -12.19 6.17
C LEU A 92 -4.19 -10.86 6.46
N TYR A 93 -3.93 -10.30 7.63
CA TYR A 93 -4.36 -8.97 8.02
C TYR A 93 -3.19 -8.12 8.48
N VAL A 94 -3.27 -6.84 8.13
CA VAL A 94 -2.35 -5.80 8.55
C VAL A 94 -3.09 -4.73 9.36
N ASP A 95 -2.36 -3.86 10.05
CA ASP A 95 -2.91 -2.64 10.64
C ASP A 95 -2.69 -1.46 9.68
N TYR A 96 -3.76 -0.86 9.16
CA TYR A 96 -3.66 0.37 8.36
C TYR A 96 -3.39 1.61 9.22
N GLY A 97 -3.64 1.50 10.52
CA GLY A 97 -3.40 2.54 11.51
C GLY A 97 -4.53 3.56 11.61
N ARG A 98 -4.65 4.17 12.79
CA ARG A 98 -5.71 5.12 13.13
C ARG A 98 -5.82 6.30 12.16
N MET A 99 -4.70 6.82 11.66
CA MET A 99 -4.69 7.98 10.77
C MET A 99 -5.28 7.66 9.40
N TYR A 100 -5.11 6.43 8.90
CA TYR A 100 -5.75 5.99 7.67
C TYR A 100 -7.27 6.03 7.84
N TRP A 101 -7.81 5.44 8.91
CA TRP A 101 -9.25 5.39 9.16
C TRP A 101 -9.85 6.78 9.40
N LEU A 102 -9.13 7.66 10.09
CA LEU A 102 -9.55 9.05 10.25
C LEU A 102 -9.65 9.76 8.89
N ALA A 103 -8.63 9.64 8.04
CA ALA A 103 -8.66 10.23 6.71
C ALA A 103 -9.76 9.62 5.83
N TYR A 104 -9.96 8.30 5.91
CA TYR A 104 -11.03 7.61 5.20
C TYR A 104 -12.40 8.18 5.56
N ASN A 105 -12.70 8.33 6.86
CA ASN A 105 -13.98 8.85 7.33
C ASN A 105 -14.20 10.32 6.95
N LEU A 106 -13.14 11.14 6.94
CA LEU A 106 -13.24 12.53 6.45
C LEU A 106 -13.57 12.61 4.96
N MET A 107 -13.07 11.67 4.16
CA MET A 107 -13.34 11.60 2.72
C MET A 107 -14.69 10.94 2.38
N HIS A 108 -15.26 10.16 3.31
CA HIS A 108 -16.52 9.42 3.11
C HIS A 108 -17.51 9.73 4.25
N PRO A 109 -17.94 10.99 4.42
CA PRO A 109 -18.80 11.40 5.53
C PRO A 109 -20.17 10.70 5.54
N GLU A 110 -20.66 10.29 4.36
CA GLU A 110 -21.95 9.61 4.19
C GLU A 110 -21.92 8.13 4.61
N SER A 111 -20.72 7.53 4.73
CA SER A 111 -20.56 6.11 5.07
C SER A 111 -19.29 5.87 5.91
N PRO A 112 -19.20 6.45 7.12
CA PRO A 112 -18.01 6.35 7.95
C PRO A 112 -17.87 4.93 8.54
N VAL A 113 -16.63 4.47 8.64
CA VAL A 113 -16.28 3.23 9.34
C VAL A 113 -16.20 3.53 10.84
N ARG A 114 -16.92 2.74 11.65
CA ARG A 114 -16.97 2.85 13.12
C ARG A 114 -15.94 1.96 13.79
#